data_AF-A0A7X7IVM6-F1
#
_entry.id   AF-A0A7X7IVM6-F1
#
_cell.length_a   1.000
_cell.length_b   1.000
_cell.length_c   1.000
_cell.angle_alpha   90.00
_cell.angle_beta   90.00
_cell.angle_gamma   90.00
#
_symmetry.space_group_name_H-M   'P 1'
#
loop_
_entity.id
_entity.type
_entity.pdbx_description
1 polymer ?
#
loop_
_entity_poly.entity_id
_entity_poly.type
_entity_poly.pdbx_seq_one_letter_code
_entity_poly.pdbx_strand_id
1 'polypeptide(L)'
;LRIPSGKPAAAMPSRFPGPHDTENNNFLVEAVFRSDAGKGGSVLVSCLGERGYELGVDAAGAIQFRVKADAEATVVSPASVVDGRWHHVIAECDRKGGALRLYLDGRRVAETPVALRGSARHDGELRVGRGADSATAFSGGLDFLRIALGTLADSKTTIEELYAWQFDGPFLRDFTGRKPTGPRAAGAIDAVK
;
A
#
# COMPACT_ATOMS: atom_id res chain seq x y z
N LEU A 1 42.52 -13.90 -14.49
CA LEU A 1 41.15 -13.43 -14.14
C LEU A 1 40.96 -12.05 -14.78
N ARG A 2 40.11 -11.93 -15.80
CA ARG A 2 39.86 -10.68 -16.53
C ARG A 2 38.53 -10.12 -16.02
N ILE A 3 38.55 -9.02 -15.26
CA ILE A 3 37.34 -8.35 -14.79
C ILE A 3 36.87 -7.45 -15.95
N PRO A 4 35.70 -7.69 -16.56
CA PRO A 4 35.18 -6.81 -17.61
C PRO A 4 35.05 -5.39 -17.06
N SER A 5 35.49 -4.39 -17.82
CA SER A 5 35.26 -2.99 -17.49
C SER A 5 33.75 -2.78 -17.30
N GLY A 6 33.37 -2.28 -16.11
CA GLY A 6 32.00 -2.15 -15.67
C GLY A 6 31.12 -1.46 -16.70
N LYS A 7 29.86 -1.91 -16.77
CA LYS A 7 28.78 -1.24 -17.50
C LYS A 7 28.86 0.28 -17.17
N PRO A 8 28.84 1.18 -18.16
CA PRO A 8 28.90 2.61 -17.88
C PRO A 8 27.80 2.98 -16.89
N ALA A 9 28.12 3.89 -15.96
CA ALA A 9 27.14 4.40 -15.00
C ALA A 9 25.90 4.90 -15.76
N ALA A 10 24.72 4.49 -15.32
CA ALA A 10 23.48 5.02 -15.88
C ALA A 10 23.49 6.55 -15.73
N ALA A 11 23.09 7.26 -16.79
CA ALA A 11 22.96 8.71 -16.73
C ALA A 11 21.95 9.10 -15.63
N MET A 12 22.24 10.17 -14.88
CA MET A 12 21.25 10.71 -13.95
C MET A 12 19.99 11.12 -14.71
N PRO A 13 18.80 10.73 -14.24
CA PRO A 13 17.57 11.11 -14.92
C PRO A 13 17.36 12.63 -14.80
N SER A 14 16.76 13.23 -15.82
CA SER A 14 16.42 14.66 -15.85
C SER A 14 15.39 15.06 -14.79
N ARG A 15 14.74 14.07 -14.16
CA ARG A 15 13.81 14.21 -13.05
C ARG A 15 13.80 12.91 -12.26
N PHE A 16 13.72 13.00 -10.93
CA PHE A 16 13.31 11.85 -10.13
C PHE A 16 11.78 11.75 -10.20
N PRO A 17 11.21 10.68 -10.78
CA PRO A 17 9.77 10.48 -10.73
C PRO A 17 9.34 10.49 -9.27
N GLY A 18 8.26 11.20 -8.96
CA GLY A 18 7.72 11.19 -7.61
C GLY A 18 7.30 9.75 -7.26
N PRO A 19 7.34 9.33 -5.98
CA PRO A 19 6.96 7.97 -5.61
C PRO A 19 5.49 7.61 -5.95
N HIS A 20 4.65 8.61 -6.24
CA HIS A 20 3.27 8.46 -6.73
C HIS A 20 3.17 8.30 -8.26
N ASP A 21 4.27 8.48 -8.99
CA ASP A 21 4.30 8.35 -10.44
C ASP A 21 4.44 6.88 -10.84
N THR A 22 3.30 6.23 -11.00
CA THR A 22 3.23 4.79 -11.30
C THR A 22 3.50 4.47 -12.76
N GLU A 23 3.40 5.46 -13.66
CA GLU A 23 3.55 5.29 -15.10
C GLU A 23 2.86 4.01 -15.65
N ASN A 24 3.63 3.16 -16.32
CA ASN A 24 3.20 1.87 -16.85
C ASN A 24 3.71 0.70 -15.97
N ASN A 25 4.15 1.00 -14.74
CA ASN A 25 4.76 0.01 -13.85
C ASN A 25 3.70 -0.80 -13.10
N ASN A 26 4.14 -1.96 -12.63
CA ASN A 26 3.53 -2.58 -11.46
C ASN A 26 3.69 -1.63 -10.27
N PHE A 27 2.68 -1.58 -9.41
CA PHE A 27 2.81 -0.84 -8.17
C PHE A 27 1.89 -1.39 -7.09
N LEU A 28 2.19 -1.03 -5.84
CA LEU A 28 1.31 -1.28 -4.72
C LEU A 28 1.20 -0.04 -3.83
N VAL A 29 0.07 0.06 -3.15
CA VAL A 29 -0.24 1.05 -2.12
C VAL A 29 -0.57 0.28 -0.85
N GLU A 30 0.11 0.60 0.24
CA GLU A 30 -0.09 -0.02 1.54
C GLU A 30 -0.48 1.03 2.57
N ALA A 31 -1.46 0.73 3.41
CA ALA A 31 -1.85 1.60 4.51
C ALA A 31 -2.18 0.81 5.78
N VAL A 32 -1.91 1.44 6.93
CA VAL A 32 -2.43 1.03 8.24
C VAL A 32 -3.34 2.14 8.74
N PHE A 33 -4.62 1.84 8.88
CA PHE A 33 -5.65 2.83 9.16
C PHE A 33 -6.71 2.28 10.10
N ARG A 34 -7.46 3.18 10.73
CA ARG A 34 -8.66 2.87 11.52
C ARG A 34 -9.74 3.86 11.13
N SER A 35 -10.78 3.40 10.45
CA SER A 35 -11.95 4.25 10.18
C SER A 35 -12.82 4.39 11.43
N ASP A 36 -13.47 5.54 11.61
CA ASP A 36 -14.53 5.67 12.60
C ASP A 36 -15.71 4.73 12.25
N ALA A 37 -16.36 4.18 13.27
CA ALA A 37 -17.38 3.16 13.08
C ALA A 37 -18.54 3.66 12.19
N GLY A 38 -18.87 2.89 11.15
CA GLY A 38 -19.92 3.20 10.18
C GLY A 38 -19.58 4.32 9.17
N LYS A 39 -18.35 4.84 9.15
CA LYS A 39 -17.94 5.91 8.22
C LYS A 39 -17.32 5.35 6.93
N GLY A 40 -18.18 5.00 5.98
CA GLY A 40 -17.79 4.70 4.59
C GLY A 40 -17.68 5.97 3.72
N GLY A 41 -17.43 5.78 2.42
CA GLY A 41 -17.40 6.84 1.42
C GLY A 41 -16.21 7.79 1.54
N SER A 42 -15.07 7.28 2.00
CA SER A 42 -13.88 8.08 2.30
C SER A 42 -12.65 7.62 1.52
N VAL A 43 -11.66 8.49 1.40
CA VAL A 43 -10.42 8.23 0.65
C VAL A 43 -9.23 8.18 1.59
N LEU A 44 -8.46 7.09 1.52
CA LEU A 44 -7.21 6.95 2.26
C LEU A 44 -6.07 7.66 1.53
N VAL A 45 -5.95 7.42 0.22
CA VAL A 45 -4.96 8.08 -0.64
C VAL A 45 -5.45 8.16 -2.07
N SER A 46 -5.24 9.30 -2.72
CA SER A 46 -5.65 9.54 -4.10
C SER A 46 -4.61 10.36 -4.84
N CYS A 47 -4.22 9.87 -6.02
CA CYS A 47 -3.60 10.67 -7.07
C CYS A 47 -4.48 10.64 -8.32
N LEU A 48 -5.79 10.43 -8.15
CA LEU A 48 -6.72 10.21 -9.25
C LEU A 48 -7.17 11.54 -9.89
N GLY A 49 -7.14 11.56 -11.21
CA GLY A 49 -7.73 12.59 -12.07
C GLY A 49 -8.19 11.94 -13.38
N GLU A 50 -7.72 12.45 -14.52
CA GLU A 50 -7.95 11.78 -15.81
C GLU A 50 -7.23 10.44 -15.94
N ARG A 51 -6.17 10.26 -15.15
CA ARG A 51 -5.40 9.03 -14.93
C ARG A 51 -5.05 8.97 -13.45
N GLY A 52 -4.48 7.87 -12.98
CA GLY A 52 -4.00 7.74 -11.61
C GLY A 52 -4.65 6.58 -10.87
N TYR A 53 -4.67 6.69 -9.55
CA TYR A 53 -5.25 5.68 -8.68
C TYR A 53 -5.82 6.29 -7.41
N GLU A 54 -6.74 5.56 -6.80
CA GLU A 54 -7.34 5.91 -5.51
C GLU A 54 -7.57 4.64 -4.70
N LEU A 55 -7.15 4.69 -3.43
CA LEU A 55 -7.47 3.69 -2.42
C LEU A 55 -8.35 4.36 -1.37
N GLY A 56 -9.50 3.76 -1.09
CA GLY A 56 -10.47 4.30 -0.16
C GLY A 56 -11.39 3.24 0.41
N VAL A 57 -12.38 3.72 1.13
CA VAL A 57 -13.49 2.95 1.69
C VAL A 57 -14.75 3.40 0.97
N ASP A 58 -15.46 2.49 0.30
CA ASP A 58 -16.69 2.81 -0.41
C ASP A 58 -17.85 3.12 0.56
N ALA A 59 -19.01 3.49 0.02
CA ALA A 59 -20.18 3.84 0.82
C ALA A 59 -20.72 2.68 1.68
N ALA A 60 -20.44 1.42 1.29
CA ALA A 60 -20.79 0.22 2.07
C ALA A 60 -19.75 -0.10 3.16
N GLY A 61 -18.65 0.65 3.20
CA GLY A 61 -17.56 0.45 4.13
C GLY A 61 -16.52 -0.57 3.66
N ALA A 62 -16.59 -1.06 2.42
CA ALA A 62 -15.59 -1.97 1.87
C ALA A 62 -14.38 -1.20 1.33
N ILE A 63 -13.19 -1.82 1.36
CA ILE A 63 -12.01 -1.28 0.68
C ILE A 63 -12.27 -1.27 -0.82
N GLN A 64 -12.04 -0.14 -1.46
CA GLN A 64 -12.06 0.02 -2.90
C GLN A 64 -10.69 0.52 -3.38
N PHE A 65 -10.15 -0.13 -4.40
CA PHE A 65 -8.98 0.35 -5.13
C PHE A 65 -9.32 0.52 -6.60
N ARG A 66 -9.05 1.72 -7.10
CA ARG A 66 -9.33 2.14 -8.47
C ARG A 66 -8.05 2.57 -9.16
N VAL A 67 -7.89 2.17 -10.42
CA VAL A 67 -6.78 2.59 -11.28
C VAL A 67 -7.34 3.04 -12.62
N LYS A 68 -6.97 4.25 -13.05
CA LYS A 68 -7.35 4.83 -14.34
C LYS A 68 -6.11 5.03 -15.21
N ALA A 69 -6.09 4.35 -16.35
CA ALA A 69 -5.11 4.52 -17.42
C ALA A 69 -5.87 4.81 -18.73
N ASP A 70 -5.67 4.04 -19.81
CA ASP A 70 -6.53 4.14 -21.00
C ASP A 70 -7.94 3.58 -20.75
N ALA A 71 -8.07 2.74 -19.73
CA ALA A 71 -9.33 2.27 -19.16
C ALA A 71 -9.28 2.38 -17.64
N GLU A 72 -10.44 2.36 -17.00
CA GLU A 72 -10.58 2.30 -15.55
C GLU A 72 -10.84 0.87 -15.10
N ALA A 73 -10.22 0.48 -13.98
CA ALA A 73 -10.50 -0.78 -13.31
C ALA A 73 -10.59 -0.57 -11.81
N THR A 74 -11.43 -1.38 -11.16
CA THR A 74 -11.70 -1.30 -9.74
C THR A 74 -11.74 -2.70 -9.15
N VAL A 75 -11.20 -2.87 -7.94
CA VAL A 75 -11.37 -4.06 -7.10
C VAL A 75 -11.92 -3.61 -5.74
N VAL A 76 -12.84 -4.41 -5.18
CA VAL A 76 -13.54 -4.10 -3.92
C VAL A 76 -13.43 -5.31 -2.98
N SER A 77 -13.17 -5.07 -1.69
CA SER A 77 -13.16 -6.15 -0.69
C SER A 77 -14.58 -6.67 -0.41
N PRO A 78 -14.75 -7.95 -0.05
CA PRO A 78 -16.06 -8.52 0.22
C PRO A 78 -16.64 -8.08 1.57
N ALA A 79 -15.79 -7.63 2.50
CA ALA A 79 -16.18 -7.26 3.86
C ALA A 79 -15.95 -5.76 4.11
N SER A 80 -16.78 -5.22 5.00
CA SER A 80 -16.69 -3.86 5.52
C SER A 80 -15.57 -3.75 6.56
N VAL A 81 -14.87 -2.61 6.59
CA VAL A 81 -13.73 -2.28 7.47
C VAL A 81 -14.00 -1.05 8.34
N VAL A 82 -15.25 -0.59 8.41
CA VAL A 82 -15.66 0.59 9.19
C VAL A 82 -16.18 0.18 10.58
N ASP A 83 -15.38 -0.62 11.29
CA ASP A 83 -15.74 -1.20 12.59
C ASP A 83 -15.06 -0.52 13.79
N GLY A 84 -14.29 0.56 13.55
CA GLY A 84 -13.52 1.26 14.58
C GLY A 84 -12.20 0.59 14.95
N ARG A 85 -11.74 -0.43 14.21
CA ARG A 85 -10.48 -1.15 14.47
C ARG A 85 -9.41 -0.80 13.46
N TRP A 86 -8.16 -1.02 13.85
CA TRP A 86 -7.02 -0.88 12.95
C TRP A 86 -6.99 -2.03 11.96
N HIS A 87 -6.81 -1.69 10.70
CA HIS A 87 -6.67 -2.61 9.59
C HIS A 87 -5.39 -2.32 8.81
N HIS A 88 -4.79 -3.38 8.28
CA HIS A 88 -3.70 -3.31 7.31
C HIS A 88 -4.25 -3.62 5.92
N VAL A 89 -3.99 -2.76 4.95
CA VAL A 89 -4.41 -2.97 3.56
C VAL A 89 -3.23 -2.84 2.62
N ILE A 90 -3.15 -3.75 1.65
CA ILE A 90 -2.33 -3.59 0.45
C ILE A 90 -3.25 -3.65 -0.77
N ALA A 91 -3.18 -2.63 -1.61
CA ALA A 91 -3.79 -2.59 -2.91
C ALA A 91 -2.70 -2.67 -3.99
N GLU A 92 -2.75 -3.72 -4.81
CA GLU A 92 -1.71 -4.04 -5.77
C GLU A 92 -2.26 -3.95 -7.20
N CYS A 93 -1.52 -3.27 -8.07
CA CYS A 93 -1.73 -3.24 -9.51
C CYS A 93 -0.62 -4.05 -10.18
N ASP A 94 -0.93 -5.29 -10.54
CA ASP A 94 -0.05 -6.20 -11.26
C ASP A 94 -0.39 -6.17 -12.75
N ARG A 95 0.24 -5.27 -13.49
CA ARG A 95 0.06 -5.14 -14.94
C ARG A 95 0.61 -6.34 -15.70
N LYS A 96 1.67 -6.97 -15.17
CA LYS A 96 2.30 -8.14 -15.80
C LYS A 96 1.44 -9.39 -15.66
N GLY A 97 0.89 -9.63 -14.47
CA GLY A 97 -0.05 -10.72 -14.19
C GLY A 97 -1.49 -10.41 -14.60
N GLY A 98 -1.79 -9.16 -14.94
CA GLY A 98 -3.09 -8.72 -15.46
C GLY A 98 -4.19 -8.71 -14.40
N ALA A 99 -3.91 -8.18 -13.20
CA ALA A 99 -4.89 -8.13 -12.13
C ALA A 99 -4.69 -6.95 -11.17
N LEU A 100 -5.79 -6.47 -10.59
CA LEU A 100 -5.78 -5.72 -9.34
C LEU A 100 -6.04 -6.69 -8.17
N ARG A 101 -5.34 -6.52 -7.05
CA ARG A 101 -5.50 -7.35 -5.85
C ARG A 101 -5.65 -6.50 -4.61
N LEU A 102 -6.49 -6.95 -3.69
CA LEU A 102 -6.58 -6.42 -2.34
C LEU A 102 -6.14 -7.48 -1.35
N TYR A 103 -5.32 -7.05 -0.43
CA TYR A 103 -4.93 -7.79 0.75
C TYR A 103 -5.38 -7.00 1.98
N LEU A 104 -6.01 -7.68 2.93
CA LEU A 104 -6.52 -7.10 4.16
C LEU A 104 -6.07 -7.99 5.32
N ASP A 105 -5.49 -7.38 6.35
CA ASP A 105 -5.06 -8.03 7.59
C ASP A 105 -4.28 -9.33 7.37
N GLY A 106 -3.29 -9.25 6.48
CA GLY A 106 -2.37 -10.35 6.20
C GLY A 106 -2.88 -11.40 5.21
N ARG A 107 -4.02 -11.18 4.53
CA ARG A 107 -4.61 -12.16 3.60
C ARG A 107 -5.09 -11.50 2.30
N ARG A 108 -4.97 -12.18 1.16
CA ARG A 108 -5.63 -11.73 -0.09
C ARG A 108 -7.14 -11.90 0.05
N VAL A 109 -7.90 -10.82 -0.11
CA VAL A 109 -9.37 -10.81 0.04
C VAL A 109 -10.13 -10.58 -1.25
N ALA A 110 -9.50 -9.98 -2.27
CA ALA A 110 -10.13 -9.77 -3.56
C ALA A 110 -9.11 -9.73 -4.70
N GLU A 111 -9.58 -10.07 -5.90
CA GLU A 111 -8.82 -9.99 -7.14
C GLU A 111 -9.79 -9.63 -8.28
N THR A 112 -9.33 -8.79 -9.21
CA THR A 112 -10.08 -8.47 -10.43
C THR A 112 -9.13 -8.54 -11.61
N PRO A 113 -9.32 -9.50 -12.54
CA PRO A 113 -8.55 -9.59 -13.76
C PRO A 113 -8.73 -8.32 -14.61
N VAL A 114 -7.64 -7.75 -15.11
CA VAL A 114 -7.63 -6.51 -15.90
C VAL A 114 -6.46 -6.48 -16.88
N ALA A 115 -6.70 -5.92 -18.06
CA ALA A 115 -5.64 -5.54 -19.00
C ALA A 115 -5.49 -4.01 -19.04
N LEU A 116 -4.76 -3.44 -18.08
CA LEU A 116 -4.51 -1.99 -18.06
C LEU A 116 -3.46 -1.60 -19.12
N ARG A 117 -3.94 -0.92 -20.17
CA ARG A 117 -3.09 -0.32 -21.21
C ARG A 117 -2.82 1.15 -20.92
N GLY A 118 -1.70 1.64 -21.43
CA GLY A 118 -1.26 3.01 -21.26
C GLY A 118 -0.83 3.36 -19.83
N SER A 119 -0.39 4.62 -19.68
CA SER A 119 0.15 5.15 -18.43
C SER A 119 -0.95 5.47 -17.42
N ALA A 120 -0.74 5.11 -16.15
CA ALA A 120 -1.55 5.62 -15.05
C ALA A 120 -0.94 6.88 -14.42
N ARG A 121 0.12 7.44 -15.02
CA ARG A 121 0.74 8.68 -14.55
C ARG A 121 -0.26 9.83 -14.53
N HIS A 122 -0.25 10.56 -13.42
CA HIS A 122 -1.00 11.79 -13.24
C HIS A 122 -0.11 12.83 -12.58
N ASP A 123 -0.10 14.04 -13.13
CA ASP A 123 0.72 15.17 -12.65
C ASP A 123 0.08 15.97 -11.51
N GLY A 124 -1.10 15.56 -11.07
CA GLY A 124 -1.78 16.21 -9.96
C GLY A 124 -1.21 15.82 -8.59
N GLU A 125 -1.74 16.46 -7.56
CA GLU A 125 -1.33 16.24 -6.19
C GLU A 125 -1.65 14.82 -5.70
N LEU A 126 -0.71 14.22 -4.97
CA LEU A 126 -1.02 13.10 -4.10
C LEU A 126 -1.72 13.63 -2.86
N ARG A 127 -2.94 13.16 -2.61
CA ARG A 127 -3.76 13.51 -1.46
C ARG A 127 -3.84 12.32 -0.51
N VAL A 128 -3.72 12.57 0.79
CA VAL A 128 -3.87 11.57 1.84
C VAL A 128 -5.02 11.99 2.74
N GLY A 129 -5.92 11.05 3.04
CA GLY A 129 -7.11 11.29 3.86
C GLY A 129 -8.23 12.09 3.19
N ARG A 130 -8.18 12.28 1.86
CA ARG A 130 -9.22 12.94 1.07
C ARG A 130 -9.06 12.67 -0.43
N GLY A 131 -10.19 12.63 -1.14
CA GLY A 131 -10.22 12.66 -2.60
C GLY A 131 -10.16 14.09 -3.14
N ALA A 132 -10.54 14.23 -4.42
CA ALA A 132 -10.67 15.54 -5.05
C ALA A 132 -11.83 16.37 -4.44
N ASP A 133 -12.92 15.69 -4.07
CA ASP A 133 -14.10 16.26 -3.40
C ASP A 133 -13.93 16.24 -1.88
N SER A 134 -14.27 17.35 -1.21
CA SER A 134 -14.24 17.46 0.25
C SER A 134 -15.23 16.53 0.95
N ALA A 135 -16.29 16.07 0.25
CA ALA A 135 -17.23 15.08 0.76
C ALA A 135 -16.59 13.69 1.03
N THR A 136 -15.40 13.44 0.49
CA THR A 136 -14.68 12.14 0.62
C THR A 136 -13.58 12.15 1.69
N ALA A 137 -13.61 13.14 2.59
CA ALA A 137 -12.65 13.25 3.68
C ALA A 137 -12.69 12.00 4.59
N PHE A 138 -11.52 11.50 4.94
CA PHE A 138 -11.37 10.36 5.84
C PHE A 138 -11.59 10.76 7.29
N SER A 139 -12.42 9.98 8.00
CA SER A 139 -12.68 10.12 9.43
C SER A 139 -12.08 8.93 10.15
N GLY A 140 -10.96 9.12 10.84
CA GLY A 140 -10.23 8.04 11.46
C GLY A 140 -8.76 8.35 11.76
N GLY A 141 -7.99 7.29 12.01
CA GLY A 141 -6.54 7.35 12.19
C GLY A 141 -5.79 6.71 11.02
N LEU A 142 -4.62 7.24 10.67
CA LEU A 142 -3.69 6.66 9.70
C LEU A 142 -2.29 6.66 10.32
N ASP A 143 -1.64 5.51 10.35
CA ASP A 143 -0.33 5.32 11.01
C ASP A 143 0.79 5.07 10.00
N PHE A 144 0.50 4.35 8.92
CA PHE A 144 1.47 3.99 7.89
C PHE A 144 0.88 4.17 6.50
N LEU A 145 1.67 4.70 5.58
CA LEU A 145 1.36 4.77 4.15
C LEU A 145 2.64 4.53 3.34
N ARG A 146 2.56 3.61 2.38
CA ARG A 146 3.64 3.35 1.43
C ARG A 146 3.08 3.22 0.01
N ILE A 147 3.81 3.78 -0.94
CA ILE A 147 3.61 3.52 -2.37
C ILE A 147 4.93 2.96 -2.89
N ALA A 148 4.88 1.82 -3.59
CA ALA A 148 6.08 1.16 -4.12
C ALA A 148 5.86 0.78 -5.59
N LEU A 149 6.91 0.98 -6.41
CA LEU A 149 6.91 0.61 -7.83
C LEU A 149 7.27 -0.88 -8.01
N GLY A 150 6.35 -1.73 -7.58
CA GLY A 150 6.41 -3.18 -7.76
C GLY A 150 5.26 -3.86 -7.05
N THR A 151 5.16 -5.17 -7.26
CA THR A 151 4.27 -6.08 -6.53
C THR A 151 4.98 -6.73 -5.33
N LEU A 152 4.22 -7.45 -4.49
CA LEU A 152 4.80 -8.36 -3.50
C LEU A 152 5.71 -9.41 -4.17
N ALA A 153 5.31 -9.90 -5.35
CA ALA A 153 6.07 -10.86 -6.15
C ALA A 153 7.37 -10.28 -6.75
N ASP A 154 7.36 -9.01 -7.14
CA ASP A 154 8.57 -8.28 -7.56
C ASP A 154 9.54 -8.14 -6.38
N SER A 155 8.98 -7.93 -5.18
CA SER A 155 9.73 -7.81 -3.91
C SER A 155 10.15 -9.16 -3.29
N LYS A 156 9.81 -10.30 -3.92
CA LYS A 156 10.09 -11.65 -3.43
C LYS A 156 9.59 -11.94 -2.01
N THR A 157 8.42 -11.39 -1.67
CA THR A 157 7.75 -11.63 -0.39
C THR A 157 6.29 -12.04 -0.60
N THR A 158 5.62 -12.48 0.46
CA THR A 158 4.17 -12.71 0.47
C THR A 158 3.49 -11.75 1.43
N ILE A 159 2.16 -11.66 1.34
CA ILE A 159 1.39 -10.85 2.29
C ILE A 159 1.55 -11.38 3.72
N GLU A 160 1.57 -12.71 3.91
CA GLU A 160 1.71 -13.34 5.22
C GLU A 160 3.08 -13.04 5.84
N GLU A 161 4.15 -13.11 5.05
CA GLU A 161 5.49 -12.77 5.49
C GLU A 161 5.58 -11.29 5.86
N LEU A 162 5.16 -10.38 4.97
CA LEU A 162 5.19 -8.95 5.23
C LEU A 162 4.38 -8.58 6.48
N TYR A 163 3.18 -9.12 6.62
CA TYR A 163 2.30 -8.85 7.75
C TYR A 163 2.91 -9.37 9.06
N ALA A 164 3.46 -10.59 9.06
CA ALA A 164 4.14 -11.15 10.23
C ALA A 164 5.34 -10.29 10.64
N TRP A 165 6.15 -9.84 9.68
CA TRP A 165 7.27 -8.94 9.97
C TRP A 165 6.79 -7.59 10.53
N GLN A 166 5.73 -7.01 10.00
CA GLN A 166 5.27 -5.68 10.41
C GLN A 166 4.56 -5.65 11.76
N PHE A 167 3.79 -6.70 12.11
CA PHE A 167 2.96 -6.71 13.32
C PHE A 167 3.39 -7.71 14.40
N ASP A 168 4.31 -8.62 14.07
CA ASP A 168 4.92 -9.55 15.03
C ASP A 168 6.42 -9.78 14.78
N GLY A 169 7.09 -8.80 14.17
CA GLY A 169 8.50 -8.88 13.82
C GLY A 169 9.47 -8.84 15.02
N PRO A 170 10.76 -9.13 14.78
CA PRO A 170 11.78 -9.18 15.82
C PRO A 170 11.98 -7.85 16.55
N PHE A 171 11.65 -6.71 15.94
CA PHE A 171 11.75 -5.40 16.58
C PHE A 171 10.71 -5.18 17.70
N LEU A 172 9.70 -6.05 17.80
CA LEU A 172 8.73 -6.06 18.89
C LEU A 172 9.15 -6.98 20.06
N ARG A 173 10.34 -7.57 19.98
CA ARG A 173 10.86 -8.57 20.91
C ARG A 173 12.30 -8.23 21.32
N ASP A 174 12.74 -8.77 22.45
CA ASP A 174 14.16 -8.75 22.85
C ASP A 174 14.97 -9.80 22.05
N PHE A 175 16.29 -9.83 22.26
CA PHE A 175 17.18 -10.82 21.61
C PHE A 175 16.87 -12.28 21.97
N THR A 176 16.05 -12.53 22.99
CA THR A 176 15.59 -13.88 23.38
C THR A 176 14.19 -14.21 22.87
N GLY A 177 13.56 -13.31 22.10
CA GLY A 177 12.23 -13.47 21.53
C GLY A 177 11.07 -13.09 22.47
N ARG A 178 11.36 -12.54 23.66
CA ARG A 178 10.35 -12.15 24.65
C ARG A 178 9.81 -10.75 24.35
N LYS A 179 8.54 -10.51 24.68
CA LYS A 179 7.94 -9.17 24.59
C LYS A 179 8.50 -8.28 25.72
N PRO A 180 8.83 -7.01 25.44
CA PRO A 180 9.36 -6.11 26.45
C PRO A 180 8.38 -5.88 27.60
N THR A 181 8.90 -5.70 28.82
CA THR A 181 8.11 -5.44 30.04
C THR A 181 8.19 -4.00 30.55
N GLY A 182 8.99 -3.14 29.91
CA GLY A 182 9.23 -1.76 30.32
C GLY A 182 9.52 -0.76 29.17
N PRO A 183 9.98 0.47 29.49
CA PRO A 183 10.34 1.50 28.51
C PRO A 183 11.39 1.00 27.52
N ARG A 184 11.17 1.24 26.22
CA ARG A 184 11.91 0.57 25.14
C ARG A 184 13.31 1.16 24.90
N ALA A 185 14.31 0.29 24.88
CA ALA A 185 15.48 0.43 24.01
C ALA A 185 15.45 -0.75 23.02
N ALA A 186 15.54 -0.47 21.72
CA ALA A 186 15.55 -1.52 20.70
C ALA A 186 16.73 -2.48 20.92
N GLY A 187 16.47 -3.78 21.01
CA GLY A 187 17.52 -4.79 21.22
C GLY A 187 18.11 -4.85 22.64
N ALA A 188 17.46 -4.30 23.67
CA ALA A 188 17.91 -4.56 25.04
C ALA A 188 17.47 -5.97 25.50
N ILE A 189 18.29 -6.66 26.29
CA ILE A 189 17.89 -7.88 27.01
C ILE A 189 17.08 -7.44 28.23
N ASP A 190 15.82 -7.84 28.31
CA ASP A 190 15.01 -7.60 29.51
C ASP A 190 15.38 -8.64 30.57
N ALA A 191 16.13 -8.19 31.59
CA ALA A 191 16.40 -9.01 32.76
C ALA A 191 15.10 -9.22 33.55
N VAL A 192 14.70 -10.48 33.73
CA VAL A 192 13.60 -10.84 34.64
C VAL A 192 14.10 -10.58 36.06
N LYS A 193 13.41 -9.70 36.80
CA LYS A 193 13.64 -9.54 38.24
C LYS A 193 13.07 -10.73 39.02
#